data_AF-A0AA43QWA8-F1
#
_entry.id   AF-A0AA43QWA8-F1
#
_cell.length_a   1.000
_cell.length_b   1.000
_cell.length_c   1.000
_cell.angle_alpha   90.00
_cell.angle_beta   90.00
_cell.angle_gamma   90.00
#
_symmetry.space_group_name_H-M   'P 1'
#
loop_
_entity.id
_entity.type
_entity.pdbx_description
1 polymer ?
#
loop_
_entity_poly.entity_id
_entity_poly.type
_entity_poly.pdbx_seq_one_letter_code
_entity_poly.pdbx_strand_id
1 'polypeptide(L)'
;MRNNLKKKPKLKSNNYWSRSWSKGNIAYFFISLILMSLLIFLTGYFKKQDSKVMTWSNAITVGCVLFIAIPIFVILIKKGFGKGLAFYFINIYHNHRISSRAKAKYTPSMNQFEKDKILNRERNLYNKEQNDKQKNKYLTESTNLASFLIIGISSLVLIVGLLSLHLS
;
A
#
# COMPACT_ATOMS: atom_id res chain seq x y z
N MET A 1 10.75 10.02 16.04
CA MET A 1 10.78 11.32 15.33
C MET A 1 9.51 11.48 14.51
N ARG A 2 8.74 12.56 14.72
CA ARG A 2 7.54 12.85 13.91
C ARG A 2 8.01 13.53 12.62
N ASN A 3 8.07 12.76 11.53
CA ASN A 3 8.58 13.21 10.23
C ASN A 3 7.56 14.16 9.57
N ASN A 4 7.63 15.43 9.96
CA ASN A 4 6.90 16.50 9.30
C ASN A 4 7.79 17.04 8.19
N LEU A 5 7.53 16.64 6.95
CA LEU A 5 7.92 17.47 5.80
C LEU A 5 7.31 18.86 6.07
N LYS A 6 8.13 19.86 6.39
CA LYS A 6 7.68 21.22 6.74
C LYS A 6 6.74 21.81 5.68
N LYS A 7 6.85 21.37 4.41
CA LYS A 7 5.87 21.57 3.33
C LYS A 7 5.87 20.36 2.40
N LYS A 8 4.70 19.80 2.09
CA LYS A 8 4.55 18.81 1.01
C LYS A 8 4.79 19.51 -0.33
N PRO A 9 5.60 18.95 -1.25
CA PRO A 9 5.80 19.57 -2.55
C PRO A 9 4.49 19.60 -3.35
N LYS A 10 4.24 20.67 -4.10
CA LYS A 10 3.06 20.77 -4.97
C LYS A 10 3.22 19.81 -6.15
N LEU A 11 2.27 18.90 -6.33
CA LEU A 11 2.21 18.01 -7.49
C LEU A 11 1.47 18.71 -8.63
N LYS A 12 2.00 18.65 -9.86
CA LYS A 12 1.28 19.10 -11.06
C LYS A 12 0.17 18.09 -11.40
N SER A 13 -1.01 18.56 -11.79
CA SER A 13 -2.17 17.71 -12.15
C SER A 13 -1.84 16.69 -13.24
N ASN A 14 -1.06 17.08 -14.25
CA ASN A 14 -0.65 16.18 -15.34
C ASN A 14 0.20 14.97 -14.85
N ASN A 15 0.82 15.09 -13.68
CA ASN A 15 1.60 14.02 -13.06
C ASN A 15 0.70 12.99 -12.35
N TYR A 16 -0.59 13.28 -12.13
CA TYR A 16 -1.52 12.33 -11.53
C TYR A 16 -1.85 11.17 -12.47
N TRP A 17 -2.14 11.47 -13.74
CA TRP A 17 -2.50 10.46 -14.74
C TRP A 17 -1.33 9.53 -15.07
N SER A 18 -0.13 10.07 -15.27
CA SER A 18 1.07 9.27 -15.52
C SER A 18 1.40 8.34 -14.35
N ARG A 19 1.23 8.79 -13.11
CA ARG A 19 1.42 7.98 -11.89
C ARG A 19 0.32 6.94 -11.69
N SER A 20 -0.88 7.20 -12.19
CA SER A 20 -2.01 6.28 -12.09
C SER A 20 -1.82 5.07 -13.00
N TRP A 21 -1.27 5.29 -14.20
CA TRP A 21 -1.01 4.26 -15.21
C TRP A 21 0.44 3.76 -15.19
N SER A 22 1.02 3.62 -14.00
CA SER A 22 2.31 2.92 -13.87
C SER A 22 2.15 1.45 -14.24
N LYS A 23 3.20 0.83 -14.81
CA LYS A 23 3.21 -0.59 -15.20
C LYS A 23 2.73 -1.50 -14.07
N GLY A 24 3.12 -1.19 -12.82
CA GLY A 24 2.67 -1.94 -11.64
C GLY A 24 1.19 -1.82 -11.34
N ASN A 25 0.60 -0.61 -11.45
CA ASN A 25 -0.84 -0.42 -11.27
C ASN A 25 -1.66 -1.11 -12.36
N ILE A 26 -1.17 -1.08 -13.60
CA ILE A 26 -1.79 -1.77 -14.73
C ILE A 26 -1.77 -3.29 -14.49
N ALA A 27 -0.60 -3.85 -14.15
CA ALA A 27 -0.47 -5.28 -13.86
C ALA A 27 -1.37 -5.69 -12.69
N TYR A 28 -1.35 -4.93 -11.58
CA TYR A 28 -2.23 -5.16 -10.43
C TYR A 28 -3.70 -5.20 -10.84
N PHE A 29 -4.14 -4.23 -11.66
CA PHE A 29 -5.52 -4.15 -12.15
C PHE A 29 -5.94 -5.40 -12.94
N PHE A 30 -5.18 -5.76 -13.98
CA PHE A 30 -5.51 -6.91 -14.83
C PHE A 30 -5.40 -8.25 -14.11
N ILE A 31 -4.37 -8.44 -13.28
CA ILE A 31 -4.23 -9.64 -12.45
C ILE A 31 -5.43 -9.77 -11.51
N SER A 32 -5.88 -8.65 -10.90
CA SER A 32 -7.04 -8.66 -10.01
C SER A 32 -8.32 -9.05 -10.74
N LEU A 33 -8.53 -8.57 -11.97
CA LEU A 33 -9.68 -8.95 -12.79
C LEU A 33 -9.66 -10.44 -13.14
N ILE A 34 -8.52 -10.97 -13.59
CA ILE A 34 -8.36 -12.39 -13.92
C ILE A 34 -8.66 -13.26 -12.69
N LEU A 35 -8.08 -12.90 -11.54
CA LEU A 35 -8.30 -13.62 -10.29
C LEU A 35 -9.77 -13.53 -9.83
N MET A 36 -10.43 -12.40 -10.02
CA MET A 36 -11.85 -12.23 -9.68
C MET A 36 -12.73 -13.16 -10.51
N SER A 37 -12.55 -13.18 -11.84
CA SER A 37 -13.28 -14.09 -12.72
C SER A 37 -13.03 -15.54 -12.33
N LEU A 38 -11.76 -15.92 -12.12
CA LEU A 38 -11.39 -17.28 -11.74
C LEU A 38 -12.03 -17.70 -10.42
N LEU A 39 -12.04 -16.84 -9.39
CA LEU A 39 -12.63 -17.14 -8.09
C LEU A 39 -14.15 -17.34 -8.20
N ILE A 40 -14.84 -16.48 -8.96
CA ILE A 40 -16.29 -16.61 -9.21
C ILE A 40 -16.59 -17.93 -9.95
N PHE A 41 -15.79 -18.30 -10.96
CA PHE A 41 -15.98 -19.55 -11.69
C PHE A 41 -15.74 -20.79 -10.80
N LEU A 42 -14.65 -20.81 -10.02
CA LEU A 42 -14.37 -21.94 -9.13
C LEU A 42 -15.46 -22.10 -8.06
N THR A 43 -15.87 -21.00 -7.43
CA THR A 43 -16.91 -21.04 -6.39
C THR A 43 -18.29 -21.42 -6.94
N GLY A 44 -18.62 -20.99 -8.16
CA GLY A 44 -19.86 -21.40 -8.84
C GLY A 44 -19.84 -22.86 -9.31
N TYR A 45 -18.69 -23.36 -9.76
CA TYR A 45 -18.56 -24.73 -10.28
C TYR A 45 -18.46 -25.79 -9.18
N PHE A 46 -17.77 -25.51 -8.07
CA PHE A 46 -17.51 -26.51 -7.03
C PHE A 46 -18.65 -26.70 -6.02
N LYS A 47 -19.67 -25.84 -6.01
CA LYS A 47 -20.74 -25.93 -5.00
C LYS A 47 -21.84 -26.89 -5.45
N LYS A 48 -21.91 -28.05 -4.77
CA LYS A 48 -23.02 -29.01 -4.88
C LYS A 48 -24.19 -28.51 -4.03
N GLN A 49 -25.15 -27.81 -4.61
CA GLN A 49 -26.42 -27.47 -3.96
C GLN A 49 -27.56 -27.60 -4.97
N ASP A 50 -28.73 -28.08 -4.53
CA ASP A 50 -29.83 -28.53 -5.40
C ASP A 50 -30.44 -27.45 -6.31
N SER A 51 -30.18 -26.17 -6.05
CA SER A 51 -30.60 -25.06 -6.91
C SER A 51 -29.41 -24.32 -7.55
N LYS A 52 -29.38 -24.31 -8.89
CA LYS A 52 -28.34 -23.65 -9.69
C LYS A 52 -28.29 -22.14 -9.43
N VAL A 53 -29.44 -21.49 -9.27
CA VAL A 53 -29.56 -20.02 -9.10
C VAL A 53 -28.92 -19.53 -7.78
N MET A 54 -29.21 -20.18 -6.64
CA MET A 54 -28.60 -19.80 -5.35
C MET A 54 -27.09 -20.05 -5.33
N THR A 55 -26.59 -21.01 -6.10
CA THR A 55 -25.17 -21.32 -6.18
C THR A 55 -24.37 -20.19 -6.83
N TRP A 56 -24.82 -19.71 -7.99
CA TRP A 56 -24.16 -18.61 -8.70
C TRP A 56 -24.27 -17.27 -7.97
N SER A 57 -25.41 -17.00 -7.32
CA SER A 57 -25.59 -15.78 -6.51
C SER A 57 -24.56 -15.70 -5.37
N ASN A 58 -24.36 -16.82 -4.65
CA ASN A 58 -23.38 -16.89 -3.58
C ASN A 58 -21.93 -16.76 -4.11
N ALA A 59 -21.61 -17.39 -5.23
CA ALA A 59 -20.29 -17.33 -5.85
C ALA A 59 -19.91 -15.89 -6.26
N ILE A 60 -20.83 -15.20 -6.93
CA ILE A 60 -20.66 -13.78 -7.31
C ILE A 60 -20.50 -12.91 -6.07
N THR A 61 -21.33 -13.12 -5.05
CA THR A 61 -21.28 -12.34 -3.80
C THR A 61 -19.95 -12.49 -3.08
N VAL A 62 -19.50 -13.73 -2.84
CA VAL A 62 -18.23 -14.00 -2.14
C VAL A 62 -17.04 -13.45 -2.94
N GLY A 63 -17.03 -13.65 -4.26
CA GLY A 63 -15.98 -13.09 -5.12
C GLY A 63 -15.93 -11.56 -5.05
N CYS A 64 -17.04 -10.89 -5.34
CA CYS A 64 -17.10 -9.43 -5.36
C CYS A 64 -16.76 -8.82 -3.98
N VAL A 65 -17.25 -9.39 -2.87
CA VAL A 65 -16.96 -8.86 -1.53
C VAL A 65 -15.46 -8.93 -1.20
N LEU A 66 -14.79 -10.04 -1.51
CA LEU A 66 -13.34 -10.16 -1.32
C LEU A 66 -12.56 -9.15 -2.17
N PHE A 67 -12.96 -8.98 -3.43
CA PHE A 67 -12.33 -8.04 -4.35
C PHE A 67 -12.67 -6.57 -4.10
N ILE A 68 -13.69 -6.27 -3.29
CA ILE A 68 -13.93 -4.94 -2.72
C ILE A 68 -13.06 -4.73 -1.46
N ALA A 69 -12.99 -5.73 -0.58
CA ALA A 69 -12.29 -5.62 0.70
C ALA A 69 -10.77 -5.42 0.53
N ILE A 70 -10.13 -6.19 -0.35
CA ILE A 70 -8.66 -6.13 -0.55
C ILE A 70 -8.20 -4.71 -0.98
N PRO A 71 -8.78 -4.08 -2.02
CA PRO A 71 -8.43 -2.72 -2.39
C PRO A 71 -8.70 -1.67 -1.30
N ILE A 72 -9.76 -1.84 -0.49
CA ILE A 72 -10.02 -0.96 0.66
C ILE A 72 -8.87 -1.03 1.66
N PHE A 73 -8.41 -2.24 2.02
CA PHE A 73 -7.24 -2.40 2.87
C PHE A 73 -5.98 -1.77 2.28
N VAL A 74 -5.74 -1.94 0.97
CA VAL A 74 -4.61 -1.29 0.27
C VAL A 74 -4.68 0.23 0.41
N ILE A 75 -5.86 0.83 0.22
CA ILE A 75 -6.07 2.28 0.39
C ILE A 75 -5.80 2.71 1.83
N LEU A 76 -6.29 1.96 2.82
CA LEU A 76 -6.09 2.26 4.23
C LEU A 76 -4.61 2.22 4.62
N ILE A 77 -3.88 1.17 4.20
CA ILE A 77 -2.44 1.02 4.44
C ILE A 77 -1.67 2.20 3.81
N LYS A 78 -1.97 2.56 2.56
CA LYS A 78 -1.36 3.74 1.89
C LYS A 78 -1.65 5.04 2.63
N LYS A 79 -2.87 5.22 3.16
CA LYS A 79 -3.24 6.39 3.99
C LYS A 79 -2.51 6.42 5.34
N GLY A 80 -1.98 5.28 5.79
CA GLY A 80 -1.16 5.18 7.00
C GLY A 80 -1.80 4.39 8.14
N PHE A 81 -2.79 3.56 7.83
CA PHE A 81 -3.26 2.55 8.75
C PHE A 81 -2.08 1.66 9.19
N GLY A 82 -1.90 1.44 10.49
CA GLY A 82 -0.79 0.67 11.06
C GLY A 82 0.52 1.43 11.30
N LYS A 83 0.63 2.71 10.90
CA LYS A 83 1.85 3.52 11.16
C LYS A 83 2.18 3.66 12.65
N GLY A 84 1.16 3.70 13.51
CA GLY A 84 1.34 3.78 14.97
C GLY A 84 1.99 2.51 15.55
N LEU A 85 1.56 1.34 15.08
CA LEU A 85 2.10 0.05 15.53
C LEU A 85 3.53 -0.16 15.03
N ALA A 86 3.80 0.20 13.77
CA ALA A 86 5.14 0.05 13.19
C ALA A 86 6.17 1.07 13.71
N PHE A 87 5.73 2.16 14.36
CA PHE A 87 6.61 3.26 14.78
C PHE A 87 7.76 2.82 15.69
N TYR A 88 7.47 1.96 16.66
CA TYR A 88 8.47 1.49 17.63
C TYR A 88 9.56 0.68 16.95
N PHE A 89 9.19 -0.31 16.14
CA PHE A 89 10.12 -1.15 15.40
C PHE A 89 10.98 -0.35 14.43
N ILE A 90 10.37 0.59 13.71
CA ILE A 90 11.07 1.46 12.75
C ILE A 90 12.09 2.35 13.48
N ASN A 91 11.75 2.93 14.64
CA ASN A 91 12.68 3.75 15.40
C ASN A 91 13.88 2.96 15.93
N ILE A 92 13.65 1.73 16.42
CA ILE A 92 14.73 0.86 16.91
C ILE A 92 15.71 0.58 15.77
N TYR A 93 15.19 0.20 14.59
CA TYR A 93 15.99 -0.02 13.40
C TYR A 93 16.81 1.22 13.00
N HIS A 94 16.18 2.40 12.98
CA HIS A 94 16.86 3.65 12.64
C HIS A 94 17.97 4.00 13.65
N ASN A 95 17.69 3.87 14.94
CA ASN A 95 18.66 4.13 16.00
C ASN A 95 19.86 3.19 15.94
N HIS A 96 19.62 1.90 15.70
CA HIS A 96 20.68 0.92 15.53
C HIS A 96 21.58 1.27 14.34
N ARG A 97 20.99 1.63 13.20
CA ARG A 97 21.72 2.02 12.00
C ARG A 97 22.55 3.29 12.18
N ILE A 98 22.00 4.30 12.86
CA ILE A 98 22.74 5.54 13.19
C ILE A 98 23.91 5.23 14.12
N SER A 99 23.66 4.45 15.18
CA SER A 99 24.69 4.07 16.15
C SER A 99 25.82 3.27 15.50
N SER A 100 25.49 2.29 14.65
CA SER A 100 26.47 1.51 13.90
C SER A 100 27.35 2.39 12.99
N ARG A 101 26.74 3.30 12.22
CA ARG A 101 27.48 4.25 11.36
C ARG A 101 28.37 5.21 12.16
N ALA A 102 27.91 5.67 13.32
CA ALA A 102 28.69 6.54 14.20
C ALA A 102 29.89 5.79 14.80
N LYS A 103 29.65 4.58 15.32
CA LYS A 103 30.70 3.73 15.92
C LYS A 103 31.82 3.38 14.94
N ALA A 104 31.50 3.18 13.66
CA ALA A 104 32.49 2.95 12.61
C ALA A 104 33.48 4.12 12.40
N LYS A 105 33.15 5.32 12.90
CA LYS A 105 33.98 6.54 12.78
C LYS A 105 34.71 6.89 14.07
N TYR A 106 34.54 6.11 15.13
CA TYR A 106 35.22 6.34 16.40
C TYR A 106 36.65 5.84 16.33
N THR A 107 37.59 6.62 16.86
CA THR A 107 38.96 6.16 17.12
C THR A 107 39.14 5.87 18.62
N PRO A 108 40.09 4.99 18.99
CA PRO A 108 40.32 4.64 20.40
C PRO A 108 40.69 5.84 21.29
N SER A 109 41.32 6.87 20.73
CA SER A 109 41.78 8.06 21.43
C SER A 109 40.71 9.15 21.63
N MET A 110 39.51 8.98 21.08
CA MET A 110 38.48 10.03 21.11
C MET A 110 37.86 10.23 22.50
N ASN A 111 37.73 11.49 22.89
CA ASN A 111 36.96 11.87 24.08
C ASN A 111 35.45 11.68 23.84
N GLN A 112 34.69 11.54 24.91
CA GLN A 112 33.23 11.39 24.87
C GLN A 112 32.54 12.52 24.09
N PHE A 113 33.01 13.76 24.26
CA PHE A 113 32.52 14.91 23.51
C PHE A 113 32.68 14.76 21.99
N GLU A 114 33.81 14.21 21.54
CA GLU A 114 34.07 13.98 20.11
C GLU A 114 33.17 12.87 19.55
N LYS A 115 32.95 11.81 20.34
CA LYS A 115 32.01 10.74 20.00
C LYS A 115 30.58 11.26 19.88
N ASP A 116 30.15 12.14 20.79
CA ASP A 116 28.83 12.76 20.76
C ASP A 116 28.67 13.72 19.56
N LYS A 117 29.74 14.45 19.21
CA LYS A 117 29.78 15.30 18.00
C LYS A 117 29.61 14.45 16.73
N ILE A 118 30.30 13.31 16.64
CA ILE A 118 30.17 12.37 15.51
C ILE A 118 28.76 11.79 15.47
N LEU A 119 28.22 11.35 16.60
CA LEU A 119 26.87 10.78 16.69
C LEU A 119 25.80 11.77 16.23
N ASN A 120 25.87 13.03 16.67
CA ASN A 120 24.94 14.06 16.25
C ASN A 120 25.08 14.42 14.77
N ARG A 121 26.30 14.42 14.23
CA ARG A 121 26.54 14.59 12.78
C ARG A 121 25.88 13.46 11.98
N GLU A 122 26.04 12.20 12.40
CA GLU A 122 25.40 11.06 11.73
C GLU A 122 23.88 11.09 11.84
N ARG A 123 23.32 11.51 12.98
CA ARG A 123 21.87 11.73 13.13
C ARG A 123 21.36 12.74 12.09
N ASN A 124 22.05 13.86 11.93
CA ASN A 124 21.65 14.91 10.98
C ASN A 124 21.73 14.42 9.52
N LEU A 125 22.80 13.72 9.16
CA LEU A 125 22.96 13.13 7.82
C LEU A 125 21.87 12.10 7.54
N TYR A 126 21.61 11.21 8.49
CA TYR A 126 20.57 10.19 8.35
C TYR A 126 19.17 10.81 8.20
N ASN A 127 18.86 11.83 9.00
CA ASN A 127 17.58 12.55 8.90
C ASN A 127 17.42 13.23 7.54
N LYS A 128 18.49 13.79 6.98
CA LYS A 128 18.48 14.34 5.62
C LYS A 128 18.21 13.26 4.58
N GLU A 129 18.92 12.12 4.64
CA GLU A 129 18.67 10.97 3.74
C GLU A 129 17.22 10.49 3.80
N GLN A 130 16.64 10.40 5.01
CA GLN A 130 15.24 9.98 5.18
C GLN A 130 14.26 11.00 4.61
N ASN A 131 14.52 12.30 4.81
CA ASN A 131 13.69 13.36 4.25
C ASN A 131 13.73 13.36 2.71
N ASP A 132 14.91 13.17 2.11
CA ASP A 132 15.07 13.09 0.66
C ASP A 132 14.36 11.85 0.09
N LYS A 133 14.47 10.69 0.76
CA LYS A 133 13.73 9.48 0.41
C LYS A 133 12.21 9.69 0.49
N GLN A 134 11.72 10.35 1.53
CA GLN A 134 10.29 10.64 1.68
C GLN A 134 9.78 11.62 0.62
N LYS A 135 10.57 12.65 0.30
CA LYS A 135 10.26 13.60 -0.77
C LYS A 135 10.17 12.88 -2.11
N ASN A 136 11.16 12.05 -2.44
CA ASN A 136 11.16 11.27 -3.68
C ASN A 136 9.98 10.30 -3.72
N LYS A 137 9.72 9.58 -2.62
CA LYS A 137 8.55 8.71 -2.50
C LYS A 137 7.26 9.46 -2.79
N TYR A 138 7.04 10.63 -2.19
CA TYR A 138 5.83 11.42 -2.42
C TYR A 138 5.66 11.87 -3.89
N LEU A 139 6.77 12.15 -4.58
CA LEU A 139 6.76 12.54 -5.99
C LEU A 139 6.46 11.36 -6.93
N THR A 140 6.85 10.14 -6.56
CA THR A 140 6.74 8.94 -7.41
C THR A 140 5.65 7.95 -6.98
N GLU A 141 5.00 8.16 -5.82
CA GLU A 141 4.04 7.21 -5.26
C GLU A 141 2.85 6.96 -6.22
N SER A 142 2.52 5.69 -6.48
CA SER A 142 1.37 5.33 -7.30
C SER A 142 0.08 5.90 -6.71
N THR A 143 -0.86 6.34 -7.55
CA THR A 143 -2.19 6.76 -7.08
C THR A 143 -3.03 5.55 -6.66
N ASN A 144 -4.22 5.81 -6.09
CA ASN A 144 -5.20 4.78 -5.73
C ASN A 144 -6.21 4.49 -6.85
N LEU A 145 -6.00 5.01 -8.07
CA LEU A 145 -6.97 4.90 -9.15
C LEU A 145 -7.32 3.43 -9.46
N ALA A 146 -6.31 2.57 -9.60
CA ALA A 146 -6.53 1.15 -9.86
C ALA A 146 -7.37 0.47 -8.76
N SER A 147 -7.12 0.78 -7.49
CA SER A 147 -7.91 0.28 -6.36
C SER A 147 -9.37 0.75 -6.43
N PHE A 148 -9.61 2.03 -6.78
CA PHE A 148 -10.96 2.54 -6.97
C PHE A 148 -11.68 1.92 -8.16
N LEU A 149 -10.98 1.69 -9.27
CA LEU A 149 -11.54 1.02 -10.45
C LEU A 149 -11.95 -0.42 -10.14
N ILE A 150 -11.12 -1.18 -9.40
CA ILE A 150 -11.47 -2.54 -8.98
C ILE A 150 -12.71 -2.53 -8.09
N ILE A 151 -12.79 -1.62 -7.12
CA ILE A 151 -13.99 -1.48 -6.28
C ILE A 151 -15.21 -1.18 -7.14
N GLY A 152 -15.11 -0.21 -8.05
CA GLY A 152 -16.21 0.18 -8.94
C GLY A 152 -16.70 -0.98 -9.81
N ILE A 153 -15.78 -1.69 -10.47
CA ILE A 153 -16.11 -2.84 -11.31
C ILE A 153 -16.71 -3.97 -10.46
N SER A 154 -16.11 -4.29 -9.31
CA SER A 154 -16.61 -5.35 -8.43
C SER A 154 -18.01 -5.06 -7.92
N SER A 155 -18.30 -3.80 -7.57
CA SER A 155 -19.64 -3.36 -7.17
C SER A 155 -20.64 -3.43 -8.32
N LEU A 156 -20.25 -3.04 -9.53
CA LEU A 156 -21.11 -3.16 -10.71
C LEU A 156 -21.44 -4.62 -11.04
N VAL A 157 -20.44 -5.50 -11.00
CA VAL A 157 -20.62 -6.96 -11.21
C VAL A 157 -21.55 -7.54 -10.16
N LEU A 158 -21.41 -7.13 -8.89
CA LEU A 158 -22.31 -7.55 -7.81
C LEU A 158 -23.76 -7.13 -8.10
N ILE A 159 -23.99 -5.85 -8.42
CA ILE A 159 -25.34 -5.32 -8.69
C ILE A 159 -25.97 -6.03 -9.90
N VAL A 160 -25.26 -6.08 -11.03
CA VAL A 160 -25.77 -6.70 -12.26
C VAL A 160 -25.97 -8.20 -12.08
N GLY A 161 -25.03 -8.90 -11.45
CA GLY A 161 -25.11 -10.34 -11.21
C GLY A 161 -26.28 -10.71 -10.30
N LEU A 162 -26.52 -9.94 -9.23
CA LEU A 162 -27.66 -10.16 -8.34
C LEU A 162 -29.00 -9.84 -9.03
N LEU A 163 -29.08 -8.73 -9.78
CA LEU A 163 -30.30 -8.38 -10.53
C LEU A 163 -30.63 -9.42 -11.60
N SER A 164 -29.64 -9.89 -12.35
CA SER A 164 -29.84 -10.91 -13.39
C SER A 164 -30.32 -12.24 -12.83
N LEU A 165 -29.92 -12.61 -11.62
CA LEU A 165 -30.37 -13.83 -10.95
C LEU A 165 -31.71 -13.67 -10.24
N HIS A 166 -32.11 -12.44 -9.93
CA HIS A 166 -33.42 -12.14 -9.35
C HIS A 166 -34.53 -12.06 -10.42
N LEU A 167 -34.19 -11.59 -11.63
CA LEU A 167 -35.11 -11.48 -12.76
C LEU A 167 -35.24 -12.77 -13.60
N SER A 168 -34.41 -13.79 -13.33
CA SER A 168 -34.42 -15.11 -13.99
C SER A 168 -35.11 -16.16 -13.14
#